data_AF-A0A1V5XW44-F1
#
_entry.id   AF-A0A1V5XW44-F1
#
_cell.length_a   1.000
_cell.length_b   1.000
_cell.length_c   1.000
_cell.angle_alpha   90.00
_cell.angle_beta   90.00
_cell.angle_gamma   90.00
#
_symmetry.space_group_name_H-M   'P 1'
#
loop_
_entity.id
_entity.type
_entity.pdbx_description
1 polymer ?
#
loop_
_entity_poly.entity_id
_entity_poly.type
_entity_poly.pdbx_seq_one_letter_code
_entity_poly.pdbx_strand_id
1 'polypeptide(L)'
;MKKYVLVLLYIINAAISPLFCAAQDAVAPSATTASPPAAKMIPLIGRVGINGGKASPIESGWATFAIPGDWLTASVEFADAAPADVDIESAIEPAAAKTYLVKEGRNLRWEMSGGAAKKFQPGGMQWQAPPVPGSYKLSALLVEEATYSRLAPEEKNLNERNIVGSFVFNFIVMQAFDKDSNGVIEGYPIGLYPNENDAKVREPVLSHREAYRPPKYFIKVTPENASTPISRHFTLGDFSPASEKGKTHFIALDPSLVKRLEDLLDALKEAGIKVSSFKILRGFIPPNGVELMRRKGIEIAQFSRTIYGDSCIFIIDENGDGMMDDITGDGNVDQADFEVVAELVMAIEDKTRLFGGLGFSSTFKDPGFKDTPNFQIDTRGWRVRWSDD
;
A
#
# COMPACT_ATOMS: atom_id res chain seq x y z
N MET A 1 -4.40 -1.95 -38.58
CA MET A 1 -3.92 -1.11 -39.70
C MET A 1 -3.01 -0.04 -39.13
N LYS A 2 -1.73 0.01 -39.56
CA LYS A 2 -0.80 1.07 -39.15
C LYS A 2 -1.14 2.31 -39.97
N LYS A 3 -1.58 3.39 -39.32
CA LYS A 3 -1.76 4.69 -39.96
C LYS A 3 -0.46 5.49 -39.77
N TYR A 4 0.02 6.12 -40.83
CA TYR A 4 1.19 6.99 -40.82
C TYR A 4 0.70 8.44 -40.89
N VAL A 5 1.25 9.32 -40.05
CA VAL A 5 0.95 10.76 -40.07
C VAL A 5 2.21 11.50 -40.50
N LEU A 6 2.03 12.47 -41.40
CA LEU A 6 3.09 13.32 -41.93
C LEU A 6 3.20 14.56 -41.02
N VAL A 7 4.35 14.76 -40.37
CA VAL A 7 4.54 15.91 -39.46
C VAL A 7 5.83 16.67 -39.82
N LEU A 8 5.77 18.00 -39.75
CA LEU A 8 6.87 18.92 -40.03
C LEU A 8 7.45 19.46 -38.71
N LEU A 9 8.76 19.29 -38.47
CA LEU A 9 9.43 19.78 -37.25
C LEU A 9 10.47 20.87 -37.59
N TYR A 10 10.42 22.02 -36.92
CA TYR A 10 11.45 23.08 -37.00
C TYR A 10 12.54 22.84 -35.94
N ILE A 11 13.79 22.65 -36.38
CA ILE A 11 14.96 22.56 -35.49
C ILE A 11 15.77 23.86 -35.63
N ILE A 12 15.89 24.63 -34.54
CA ILE A 12 16.80 25.77 -34.44
C ILE A 12 18.22 25.22 -34.26
N ASN A 13 19.09 25.43 -35.24
CA ASN A 13 20.50 25.03 -35.19
C ASN A 13 21.31 26.05 -34.37
N ALA A 14 21.93 25.61 -33.27
CA ALA A 14 23.03 26.33 -32.62
C ALA A 14 24.36 25.68 -33.03
N ALA A 15 25.22 26.43 -33.72
CA ALA A 15 26.53 26.00 -34.17
C ALA A 15 27.64 26.28 -33.13
N ILE A 16 28.74 25.53 -33.23
CA ILE A 16 29.82 25.33 -32.24
C ILE A 16 31.11 26.10 -32.64
N SER A 17 31.69 26.85 -31.68
CA SER A 17 33.13 27.17 -31.39
C SER A 17 33.99 28.09 -32.33
N PRO A 18 35.22 28.51 -31.93
CA PRO A 18 35.69 29.23 -30.72
C PRO A 18 36.63 30.45 -31.06
N LEU A 19 36.82 31.44 -30.15
CA LEU A 19 38.10 32.14 -29.82
C LEU A 19 37.87 33.46 -29.05
N PHE A 20 38.83 33.77 -28.16
CA PHE A 20 38.99 34.96 -27.31
C PHE A 20 38.95 36.33 -28.04
N CYS A 21 38.26 37.33 -27.48
CA CYS A 21 38.82 38.60 -26.98
C CYS A 21 37.75 39.49 -26.31
N ALA A 22 38.21 40.42 -25.48
CA ALA A 22 37.42 41.13 -24.46
C ALA A 22 36.54 42.31 -24.94
N ALA A 23 35.54 42.58 -24.09
CA ALA A 23 34.96 43.88 -23.72
C ALA A 23 33.67 44.40 -24.40
N GLN A 24 32.83 44.91 -23.50
CA GLN A 24 31.74 45.88 -23.57
C GLN A 24 30.28 45.41 -23.60
N ASP A 25 29.59 45.93 -22.58
CA ASP A 25 28.20 45.71 -22.18
C ASP A 25 27.19 46.08 -23.27
N ALA A 26 26.28 45.15 -23.55
CA ALA A 26 24.97 45.45 -24.10
C ALA A 26 23.95 44.49 -23.47
N VAL A 27 23.09 45.04 -22.61
CA VAL A 27 21.98 44.32 -21.97
C VAL A 27 20.95 43.96 -23.05
N ALA A 28 20.85 42.66 -23.37
CA ALA A 28 19.76 42.11 -24.16
C ALA A 28 18.59 41.69 -23.23
N PRO A 29 17.32 41.89 -23.64
CA PRO A 29 16.18 41.52 -22.82
C PRO A 29 16.12 40.01 -22.60
N SER A 30 15.84 39.61 -21.36
CA SER A 30 15.70 38.21 -20.96
C SER A 30 14.56 37.55 -21.73
N ALA A 31 14.92 36.68 -22.68
CA ALA A 31 13.99 35.72 -23.24
C ALA A 31 13.52 34.83 -22.09
N THR A 32 12.27 35.01 -21.67
CA THR A 32 11.61 34.14 -20.71
C THR A 32 11.51 32.76 -21.35
N THR A 33 12.40 31.85 -20.96
CA THR A 33 12.30 30.44 -21.30
C THR A 33 11.11 29.86 -20.54
N ALA A 34 9.92 29.98 -21.13
CA ALA A 34 8.77 29.21 -20.68
C ALA A 34 9.18 27.73 -20.77
N SER A 35 9.29 27.08 -19.60
CA SER A 35 9.49 25.64 -19.55
C SER A 35 8.33 24.96 -20.29
N PRO A 36 8.59 23.96 -21.14
CA PRO A 36 7.51 23.23 -21.79
C PRO A 36 6.55 22.70 -20.73
N PRO A 37 5.23 22.75 -20.96
CA PRO A 37 4.25 22.25 -20.00
C PRO A 37 4.56 20.80 -19.67
N ALA A 38 4.61 20.47 -18.37
CA ALA A 38 4.84 19.10 -17.92
C ALA A 38 3.84 18.17 -18.60
N ALA A 39 4.33 17.14 -19.29
CA ALA A 39 3.47 16.17 -19.96
C ALA A 39 2.49 15.57 -18.95
N LYS A 40 1.19 15.69 -19.24
CA LYS A 40 0.13 15.19 -18.36
C LYS A 40 0.21 13.67 -18.30
N MET A 41 0.48 13.12 -17.12
CA MET A 41 0.52 11.67 -16.89
C MET A 41 -0.88 11.06 -17.08
N ILE A 42 -0.95 9.98 -17.82
CA ILE A 42 -2.11 9.13 -18.06
C ILE A 42 -2.30 8.23 -16.83
N PRO A 43 -3.48 8.26 -16.18
CA PRO A 43 -3.75 7.41 -15.04
C PRO A 43 -3.85 5.94 -15.44
N LEU A 44 -3.28 5.08 -14.60
CA LEU A 44 -3.28 3.63 -14.74
C LEU A 44 -4.10 3.00 -13.59
N ILE A 45 -4.90 2.00 -13.92
CA ILE A 45 -5.67 1.22 -12.95
C ILE A 45 -4.98 -0.11 -12.76
N GLY A 46 -4.45 -0.37 -11.56
CA GLY A 46 -3.78 -1.62 -11.22
C GLY A 46 -4.75 -2.67 -10.68
N ARG A 47 -4.47 -3.94 -10.98
CA ARG A 47 -5.13 -5.08 -10.37
C ARG A 47 -4.12 -6.15 -10.00
N VAL A 48 -4.38 -6.83 -8.89
CA VAL A 48 -3.54 -7.92 -8.38
C VAL A 48 -4.38 -9.13 -8.01
N GLY A 49 -3.92 -10.33 -8.36
CA GLY A 49 -4.48 -11.61 -7.90
C GLY A 49 -3.36 -12.56 -7.50
N ILE A 50 -3.61 -13.43 -6.51
CA ILE A 50 -2.61 -14.37 -5.96
C ILE A 50 -3.07 -15.80 -6.24
N ASN A 51 -2.16 -16.66 -6.68
CA ASN A 51 -2.33 -18.10 -6.91
C ASN A 51 -3.57 -18.46 -7.75
N GLY A 52 -3.84 -17.67 -8.79
CA GLY A 52 -4.99 -17.87 -9.68
C GLY A 52 -6.33 -17.35 -9.12
N GLY A 53 -6.33 -16.73 -7.93
CA GLY A 53 -7.47 -16.01 -7.39
C GLY A 53 -7.89 -14.82 -8.26
N LYS A 54 -9.14 -14.38 -8.08
CA LYS A 54 -9.70 -13.24 -8.83
C LYS A 54 -8.86 -11.99 -8.57
N ALA A 55 -8.44 -11.32 -9.64
CA ALA A 55 -7.70 -10.07 -9.54
C ALA A 55 -8.61 -8.93 -9.04
N SER A 56 -8.18 -8.26 -7.98
CA SER A 56 -8.87 -7.13 -7.37
C SER A 56 -8.13 -5.82 -7.68
N PRO A 57 -8.84 -4.68 -7.76
CA PRO A 57 -8.18 -3.38 -7.88
C PRO A 57 -7.22 -3.12 -6.73
N ILE A 58 -6.14 -2.42 -7.02
CA ILE A 58 -5.18 -1.94 -6.02
C ILE A 58 -4.71 -0.55 -6.42
N GLU A 59 -4.41 0.29 -5.44
CA GLU A 59 -3.83 1.62 -5.67
C GLU A 59 -2.32 1.52 -5.87
N SER A 60 -1.78 2.44 -6.67
CA SER A 60 -0.35 2.48 -6.94
C SER A 60 0.43 2.74 -5.65
N GLY A 61 1.43 1.90 -5.38
CA GLY A 61 2.28 1.97 -4.20
C GLY A 61 1.74 1.20 -2.99
N TRP A 62 0.55 0.62 -3.04
CA TRP A 62 0.07 -0.23 -1.96
C TRP A 62 0.80 -1.58 -1.96
N ALA A 63 1.07 -2.09 -0.77
CA ALA A 63 1.69 -3.40 -0.59
C ALA A 63 0.65 -4.53 -0.59
N THR A 64 1.00 -5.61 -1.29
CA THR A 64 0.32 -6.90 -1.23
C THR A 64 1.24 -7.91 -0.55
N PHE A 65 0.70 -8.68 0.39
CA PHE A 65 1.47 -9.73 1.06
C PHE A 65 1.48 -11.02 0.23
N ALA A 66 2.64 -11.66 0.16
CA ALA A 66 2.85 -12.93 -0.52
C ALA A 66 3.70 -13.86 0.34
N ILE A 67 3.64 -15.16 0.10
CA ILE A 67 4.59 -16.11 0.66
C ILE A 67 5.62 -16.54 -0.41
N PRO A 68 6.80 -17.03 0.01
CA PRO A 68 7.82 -17.52 -0.92
C PRO A 68 7.25 -18.51 -1.93
N GLY A 69 7.45 -18.24 -3.22
CA GLY A 69 7.02 -19.11 -4.31
C GLY A 69 5.60 -18.88 -4.83
N ASP A 70 4.78 -18.02 -4.20
CA ASP A 70 3.47 -17.61 -4.71
C ASP A 70 3.56 -17.08 -6.14
N TRP A 71 2.47 -17.26 -6.90
CA TRP A 71 2.33 -16.71 -8.25
C TRP A 71 1.28 -15.62 -8.24
N LEU A 72 1.69 -14.40 -8.60
CA LEU A 72 0.83 -13.23 -8.61
C LEU A 72 0.58 -12.78 -10.03
N THR A 73 -0.67 -12.43 -10.33
CA THR A 73 -1.02 -11.75 -11.59
C THR A 73 -1.11 -10.27 -11.30
N ALA A 74 -0.23 -9.47 -11.89
CA ALA A 74 -0.27 -8.02 -11.84
C ALA A 74 -0.63 -7.49 -13.22
N SER A 75 -1.65 -6.62 -13.28
CA SER A 75 -2.10 -6.03 -14.54
C SER A 75 -2.45 -4.56 -14.36
N VAL A 76 -2.22 -3.78 -15.41
CA VAL A 76 -2.59 -2.38 -15.51
C VAL A 76 -3.45 -2.14 -16.74
N GLU A 77 -4.46 -1.30 -16.58
CA GLU A 77 -5.31 -0.81 -17.65
C GLU A 77 -5.21 0.71 -17.73
N PHE A 78 -5.33 1.27 -18.94
CA PHE A 78 -5.34 2.71 -19.16
C PHE A 78 -6.77 3.24 -18.96
N ALA A 79 -6.92 4.37 -18.29
CA ALA A 79 -8.25 4.95 -18.11
C ALA A 79 -8.86 5.51 -19.42
N ASP A 80 -8.03 5.85 -20.42
CA ASP A 80 -8.47 6.43 -21.69
C ASP A 80 -8.53 5.38 -22.82
N ALA A 81 -9.65 5.35 -23.54
CA ALA A 81 -9.85 4.54 -24.72
C ALA A 81 -9.18 5.18 -25.95
N ALA A 82 -8.17 4.49 -26.52
CA ALA A 82 -7.45 4.78 -27.76
C ALA A 82 -6.79 6.18 -27.88
N PRO A 83 -5.64 6.31 -28.57
CA PRO A 83 -5.16 7.63 -28.95
C PRO A 83 -6.21 8.30 -29.84
N ALA A 84 -6.57 9.55 -29.53
CA ALA A 84 -7.36 10.37 -30.43
C ALA A 84 -6.61 10.53 -31.76
N ASP A 85 -7.29 10.35 -32.89
CA ASP A 85 -6.76 10.72 -34.20
C ASP A 85 -6.41 12.23 -34.14
N VAL A 86 -5.15 12.58 -34.34
CA VAL A 86 -4.70 13.98 -34.42
C VAL A 86 -4.94 14.46 -35.84
N ASP A 87 -6.02 15.22 -36.05
CA ASP A 87 -6.23 15.99 -37.29
C ASP A 87 -5.32 17.22 -37.28
N ILE A 88 -4.43 17.34 -38.27
CA ILE A 88 -3.61 18.52 -38.49
C ILE A 88 -4.10 19.19 -39.78
N GLU A 89 -5.02 20.14 -39.65
CA GLU A 89 -5.32 21.10 -40.72
C GLU A 89 -4.41 22.34 -40.60
N SER A 90 -3.60 22.52 -41.66
CA SER A 90 -3.09 23.77 -42.25
C SER A 90 -2.31 24.79 -41.40
N ALA A 91 -1.02 24.95 -41.73
CA ALA A 91 -0.44 26.21 -42.20
C ALA A 91 0.98 25.96 -42.74
N ILE A 92 1.18 26.11 -44.06
CA ILE A 92 2.49 25.96 -44.71
C ILE A 92 2.84 27.27 -45.41
N GLU A 93 3.96 27.89 -45.03
CA GLU A 93 4.74 28.74 -45.94
C GLU A 93 6.09 28.06 -46.24
N PRO A 94 6.64 28.15 -47.47
CA PRO A 94 7.71 27.28 -47.90
C PRO A 94 9.10 27.93 -47.68
N ALA A 95 9.82 27.48 -46.66
CA ALA A 95 11.28 27.54 -46.65
C ALA A 95 11.88 26.42 -45.77
N ALA A 96 12.62 25.51 -46.41
CA ALA A 96 13.44 24.43 -45.80
C ALA A 96 12.70 23.32 -45.01
N ALA A 97 11.48 22.96 -45.42
CA ALA A 97 10.67 21.90 -44.81
C ALA A 97 11.34 20.51 -44.94
N LYS A 98 11.80 19.91 -43.82
CA LYS A 98 12.22 18.50 -43.74
C LYS A 98 10.98 17.64 -43.47
N THR A 99 10.72 16.65 -44.33
CA THR A 99 9.58 15.73 -44.18
C THR A 99 9.98 14.48 -43.40
N TYR A 100 9.20 14.13 -42.38
CA TYR A 100 9.37 12.93 -41.56
C TYR A 100 8.15 12.02 -41.63
N LEU A 101 8.39 10.72 -41.63
CA LEU A 101 7.38 9.71 -41.35
C LEU A 101 7.40 9.44 -39.85
N VAL A 102 6.28 9.69 -39.16
CA VAL A 102 6.16 9.44 -37.72
C VAL A 102 5.39 8.14 -37.49
N LYS A 103 5.96 7.25 -36.68
CA LYS A 103 5.25 6.09 -36.13
C LYS A 103 5.17 6.27 -34.62
N GLU A 104 3.96 6.48 -34.13
CA GLU A 104 3.67 6.60 -32.70
C GLU A 104 3.07 5.30 -32.16
N GLY A 105 3.41 4.96 -30.92
CA GLY A 105 2.83 3.82 -30.22
C GLY A 105 3.00 3.94 -28.72
N ARG A 106 2.05 3.36 -27.99
CA ARG A 106 2.10 3.19 -26.54
C ARG A 106 2.48 1.77 -26.19
N ASN A 107 3.50 1.61 -25.37
CA ASN A 107 3.97 0.31 -24.89
C ASN A 107 4.05 0.31 -23.36
N LEU A 108 3.73 -0.83 -22.74
CA LEU A 108 3.99 -1.04 -21.32
C LEU A 108 5.36 -1.68 -21.13
N ARG A 109 6.22 -0.99 -20.40
CA ARG A 109 7.50 -1.50 -19.93
C ARG A 109 7.35 -1.88 -18.46
N TRP A 110 7.89 -3.03 -18.08
CA TRP A 110 7.88 -3.50 -16.70
C TRP A 110 9.30 -3.53 -16.13
N GLU A 111 9.44 -3.08 -14.89
CA GLU A 111 10.67 -3.13 -14.12
C GLU A 111 10.44 -3.87 -12.81
N MET A 112 11.37 -4.73 -12.41
CA MET A 112 11.23 -5.59 -11.23
C MET A 112 12.47 -5.45 -10.37
N SER A 113 12.30 -5.28 -9.06
CA SER A 113 13.43 -5.31 -8.12
C SER A 113 13.86 -6.74 -7.72
N GLY A 114 13.04 -7.75 -8.04
CA GLY A 114 13.32 -9.16 -7.76
C GLY A 114 12.16 -10.08 -8.18
N GLY A 115 12.29 -11.38 -7.87
CA GLY A 115 11.37 -12.42 -8.34
C GLY A 115 11.56 -12.78 -9.81
N ALA A 116 10.58 -13.46 -10.41
CA ALA A 116 10.66 -13.90 -11.81
C ALA A 116 9.36 -13.66 -12.56
N ALA A 117 9.44 -13.03 -13.74
CA ALA A 117 8.34 -12.99 -14.69
C ALA A 117 8.19 -14.37 -15.35
N LYS A 118 6.97 -14.91 -15.33
CA LYS A 118 6.68 -16.27 -15.78
C LYS A 118 5.87 -16.30 -17.06
N LYS A 119 4.97 -15.33 -17.21
CA LYS A 119 4.17 -15.14 -18.40
C LYS A 119 3.83 -13.67 -18.54
N PHE A 120 3.97 -13.13 -19.75
CA PHE A 120 3.42 -11.83 -20.09
C PHE A 120 2.06 -12.02 -20.75
N GLN A 121 1.15 -11.10 -20.45
CA GLN A 121 -0.19 -11.01 -21.04
C GLN A 121 -0.48 -9.55 -21.40
N PRO A 122 -1.45 -9.24 -22.28
CA PRO A 122 -1.82 -7.86 -22.56
C PRO A 122 -2.10 -7.11 -21.25
N GLY A 123 -1.40 -5.99 -21.04
CA GLY A 123 -1.55 -5.17 -19.83
C GLY A 123 -0.94 -5.76 -18.56
N GLY A 124 -0.31 -6.93 -18.55
CA GLY A 124 0.09 -7.57 -17.29
C GLY A 124 1.14 -8.66 -17.38
N MET A 125 1.47 -9.20 -16.21
CA MET A 125 2.34 -10.37 -16.08
C MET A 125 1.92 -11.28 -14.93
N GLN A 126 2.32 -12.54 -15.05
CA GLN A 126 2.46 -13.44 -13.92
C GLN A 126 3.87 -13.32 -13.35
N TRP A 127 3.97 -12.88 -12.10
CA TRP A 127 5.20 -12.73 -11.33
C TRP A 127 5.24 -13.80 -10.24
N GLN A 128 6.38 -14.49 -10.11
CA GLN A 128 6.60 -15.43 -9.01
C GLN A 128 7.37 -14.74 -7.89
N ALA A 129 6.82 -14.82 -6.68
CA ALA A 129 7.46 -14.34 -5.47
C ALA A 129 8.81 -15.06 -5.26
N PRO A 130 9.90 -14.33 -5.00
CA PRO A 130 11.21 -14.91 -4.76
C PRO A 130 11.22 -15.79 -3.50
N PRO A 131 12.18 -16.72 -3.39
CA PRO A 131 12.32 -17.57 -2.20
C PRO A 131 12.82 -16.79 -0.97
N VAL A 132 13.43 -15.62 -1.19
CA VAL A 132 13.95 -14.75 -0.12
C VAL A 132 12.83 -13.80 0.32
N PRO A 133 12.48 -13.77 1.63
CA PRO A 133 11.54 -12.80 2.17
C PRO A 133 12.06 -11.35 2.08
N GLY A 134 11.15 -10.39 1.97
CA GLY A 134 11.49 -8.97 1.89
C GLY A 134 10.52 -8.15 1.04
N SER A 135 10.88 -6.87 0.84
CA SER A 135 10.13 -5.93 0.01
C SER A 135 10.58 -5.99 -1.45
N TYR A 136 9.62 -6.13 -2.36
CA TYR A 136 9.82 -6.17 -3.80
C TYR A 136 8.92 -5.18 -4.51
N LYS A 137 9.41 -4.63 -5.62
CA LYS A 137 8.71 -3.63 -6.41
C LYS A 137 8.55 -4.13 -7.84
N LEU A 138 7.35 -3.96 -8.38
CA LEU A 138 7.04 -4.10 -9.78
C LEU A 138 6.50 -2.77 -10.31
N SER A 139 7.21 -2.14 -11.23
CA SER A 139 6.80 -0.88 -11.84
C SER A 139 6.32 -1.13 -13.27
N ALA A 140 5.09 -0.72 -13.57
CA ALA A 140 4.59 -0.60 -14.94
C ALA A 140 4.79 0.84 -15.41
N LEU A 141 5.47 1.03 -16.53
CA LEU A 141 5.73 2.32 -17.15
C LEU A 141 5.04 2.34 -18.51
N LEU A 142 4.10 3.26 -18.71
CA LEU A 142 3.53 3.53 -20.01
C LEU A 142 4.46 4.46 -20.77
N VAL A 143 5.02 3.96 -21.86
CA VAL A 143 5.97 4.68 -22.71
C VAL A 143 5.31 4.99 -24.04
N GLU A 144 5.27 6.26 -24.39
CA GLU A 144 5.02 6.70 -25.76
C GLU A 144 6.34 6.71 -26.52
N GLU A 145 6.39 5.94 -27.60
CA GLU A 145 7.52 5.91 -28.52
C GLU A 145 7.10 6.56 -29.84
N ALA A 146 7.84 7.57 -30.25
CA ALA A 146 7.75 8.16 -31.58
C ALA A 146 9.05 7.88 -32.33
N THR A 147 8.94 7.15 -33.44
CA THR A 147 10.04 6.99 -34.38
C THR A 147 9.84 7.93 -35.55
N TYR A 148 10.79 8.84 -35.75
CA TYR A 148 10.83 9.75 -36.87
C TYR A 148 11.82 9.20 -37.90
N SER A 149 11.29 8.71 -39.02
CA SER A 149 12.09 8.26 -40.15
C SER A 149 12.14 9.35 -41.21
N ARG A 150 13.34 9.79 -41.56
CA ARG A 150 13.54 10.75 -42.64
C ARG A 150 13.42 10.04 -43.99
N LEU A 151 12.84 10.68 -44.99
CA LEU A 151 12.67 10.08 -46.33
C LEU A 151 14.00 9.95 -47.11
N ALA A 152 15.10 10.55 -46.64
CA ALA A 152 16.44 10.43 -47.22
C ALA A 152 17.22 9.25 -46.59
N PRO A 153 17.81 8.32 -47.37
CA PRO A 153 18.32 7.03 -46.86
C PRO A 153 19.54 7.08 -45.93
N GLU A 154 20.33 8.15 -45.97
CA GLU A 154 21.66 8.21 -45.36
C GLU A 154 21.73 8.71 -43.90
N GLU A 155 20.61 9.08 -43.26
CA GLU A 155 20.60 9.62 -41.89
C GLU A 155 19.93 8.70 -40.85
N LYS A 156 20.36 8.81 -39.59
CA LYS A 156 19.85 7.99 -38.47
C LYS A 156 18.42 8.40 -38.09
N ASN A 157 17.56 7.41 -37.81
CA ASN A 157 16.24 7.64 -37.21
C ASN A 157 16.37 8.33 -35.84
N LEU A 158 15.46 9.28 -35.57
CA LEU A 158 15.28 9.84 -34.23
C LEU A 158 14.22 9.00 -33.51
N ASN A 159 14.52 8.55 -32.28
CA ASN A 159 13.55 7.88 -31.42
C ASN A 159 13.35 8.73 -30.18
N GLU A 160 12.11 9.14 -29.95
CA GLU A 160 11.70 9.79 -28.71
C GLU A 160 10.95 8.78 -27.84
N ARG A 161 11.23 8.81 -26.54
CA ARG A 161 10.59 7.95 -25.54
C ARG A 161 10.19 8.78 -24.35
N ASN A 162 8.88 8.92 -24.16
CA ASN A 162 8.31 9.67 -23.06
C ASN A 162 7.58 8.72 -22.13
N ILE A 163 7.90 8.77 -20.83
CA ILE A 163 7.08 8.11 -19.82
C ILE A 163 5.85 8.99 -19.62
N VAL A 164 4.69 8.46 -19.99
CA VAL A 164 3.42 9.17 -19.93
C VAL A 164 2.46 8.53 -18.93
N GLY A 165 2.88 7.50 -18.19
CA GLY A 165 2.09 6.88 -17.13
C GLY A 165 2.97 5.95 -16.30
N SER A 166 2.65 5.80 -15.02
CA SER A 166 3.36 4.86 -14.15
C SER A 166 2.42 4.26 -13.10
N PHE A 167 2.69 2.99 -12.77
CA PHE A 167 1.99 2.28 -11.70
C PHE A 167 2.99 1.42 -10.94
N VAL A 168 2.88 1.39 -9.63
CA VAL A 168 3.77 0.63 -8.76
C VAL A 168 2.98 -0.40 -7.98
N PHE A 169 3.39 -1.66 -8.06
CA PHE A 169 2.99 -2.70 -7.12
C PHE A 169 4.11 -2.90 -6.11
N ASN A 170 3.79 -2.81 -4.82
CA ASN A 170 4.68 -3.24 -3.77
C ASN A 170 4.27 -4.65 -3.31
N PHE A 171 5.24 -5.53 -3.16
CA PHE A 171 5.04 -6.88 -2.65
C PHE A 171 5.90 -7.06 -1.42
N ILE A 172 5.31 -7.60 -0.35
CA ILE A 172 6.06 -7.98 0.84
C ILE A 172 5.98 -9.50 0.92
N VAL A 173 7.10 -10.15 0.63
CA VAL A 173 7.24 -11.60 0.77
C VAL A 173 7.54 -11.91 2.23
N MET A 174 6.63 -12.65 2.86
CA MET A 174 6.64 -12.90 4.30
C MET A 174 7.66 -13.98 4.69
N GLN A 175 8.14 -13.87 5.92
CA GLN A 175 9.06 -14.79 6.55
C GLN A 175 8.28 -15.95 7.19
N ALA A 176 8.62 -17.19 6.83
CA ALA A 176 8.03 -18.37 7.48
C ALA A 176 8.46 -18.44 8.95
N PHE A 177 7.53 -18.89 9.80
CA PHE A 177 7.76 -19.12 11.22
C PHE A 177 7.51 -20.59 11.57
N ASP A 178 8.51 -21.20 12.19
CA ASP A 178 8.40 -22.53 12.76
C ASP A 178 8.00 -22.41 14.23
N LYS A 179 6.73 -22.72 14.53
CA LYS A 179 6.17 -22.70 15.88
C LYS A 179 6.82 -23.71 16.83
N ASP A 180 7.45 -24.76 16.30
CA ASP A 180 8.08 -25.83 17.09
C ASP A 180 9.56 -25.55 17.37
N SER A 181 10.07 -24.42 16.87
CA SER A 181 11.43 -23.93 17.11
C SER A 181 11.55 -23.17 18.45
N ASN A 182 12.65 -22.43 18.63
CA ASN A 182 12.91 -21.63 19.84
C ASN A 182 12.13 -20.29 19.88
N GLY A 183 11.22 -20.04 18.94
CA GLY A 183 10.43 -18.80 18.89
C GLY A 183 11.23 -17.57 18.45
N VAL A 184 12.26 -17.75 17.61
CA VAL A 184 13.12 -16.67 17.12
C VAL A 184 13.09 -16.61 15.59
N ILE A 185 12.94 -15.41 15.04
CA ILE A 185 13.07 -15.14 13.60
C ILE A 185 14.24 -14.18 13.40
N GLU A 186 15.31 -14.60 12.71
CA GLU A 186 16.49 -13.75 12.44
C GLU A 186 17.05 -13.03 13.70
N GLY A 187 17.04 -13.70 14.85
CA GLY A 187 17.47 -13.12 16.13
C GLY A 187 16.41 -12.26 16.84
N TYR A 188 15.28 -11.95 16.20
CA TYR A 188 14.13 -11.29 16.83
C TYR A 188 13.30 -12.28 17.65
N PRO A 189 13.10 -12.03 18.96
CA PRO A 189 12.40 -12.97 19.82
C PRO A 189 10.89 -12.79 19.73
N ILE A 190 10.24 -13.57 18.86
CA ILE A 190 8.78 -13.71 18.84
C ILE A 190 8.29 -14.33 20.16
N GLY A 191 8.98 -15.36 20.64
CA GLY A 191 8.60 -16.13 21.81
C GLY A 191 7.69 -17.32 21.48
N LEU A 192 7.34 -18.05 22.52
CA LEU A 192 6.54 -19.26 22.41
C LEU A 192 5.07 -18.91 22.52
N TYR A 193 4.29 -19.38 21.55
CA TYR A 193 2.85 -19.25 21.60
C TYR A 193 2.26 -20.14 22.70
N PRO A 194 1.17 -19.70 23.35
CA PRO A 194 0.46 -20.56 24.28
C PRO A 194 -0.09 -21.78 23.54
N ASN A 195 0.01 -22.95 24.16
CA ASN A 195 -0.48 -24.19 23.57
C ASN A 195 -2.01 -24.22 23.63
N GLU A 196 -2.63 -24.03 22.47
CA GLU A 196 -4.08 -24.07 22.33
C GLU A 196 -4.67 -25.45 22.60
N ASN A 197 -3.86 -26.50 22.78
CA ASN A 197 -4.26 -27.87 23.10
C ASN A 197 -4.01 -28.28 24.57
N ASP A 198 -3.53 -27.37 25.42
CA ASP A 198 -3.32 -27.67 26.85
C ASP A 198 -4.65 -28.04 27.55
N ALA A 199 -4.60 -28.98 28.49
CA ALA A 199 -5.76 -29.49 29.22
C ALA A 199 -6.45 -28.41 30.10
N LYS A 200 -5.74 -27.32 30.43
CA LYS A 200 -6.25 -26.19 31.22
C LYS A 200 -6.92 -25.11 30.38
N VAL A 201 -6.88 -25.24 29.05
CA VAL A 201 -7.52 -24.29 28.13
C VAL A 201 -9.03 -24.24 28.39
N ARG A 202 -9.57 -23.02 28.45
CA ARG A 202 -11.00 -22.74 28.68
C ARG A 202 -11.65 -22.12 27.45
N GLU A 203 -12.96 -21.95 27.50
CA GLU A 203 -13.68 -21.16 26.49
C GLU A 203 -13.18 -19.70 26.46
N PRO A 204 -13.21 -19.03 25.28
CA PRO A 204 -13.65 -19.55 23.98
C PRO A 204 -12.59 -20.37 23.22
N VAL A 205 -11.35 -20.45 23.73
CA VAL A 205 -10.23 -21.13 23.04
C VAL A 205 -10.52 -22.61 22.85
N LEU A 206 -11.13 -23.26 23.85
CA LEU A 206 -11.50 -24.68 23.84
C LEU A 206 -12.35 -25.06 22.61
N SER A 207 -13.37 -24.27 22.29
CA SER A 207 -14.26 -24.51 21.15
C SER A 207 -13.70 -24.02 19.81
N HIS A 208 -12.66 -23.17 19.81
CA HIS A 208 -12.14 -22.51 18.60
C HIS A 208 -10.62 -22.65 18.42
N ARG A 209 -10.03 -23.79 18.82
CA ARG A 209 -8.56 -23.99 18.83
C ARG A 209 -7.87 -23.60 17.52
N GLU A 210 -8.49 -23.86 16.36
CA GLU A 210 -7.95 -23.48 15.05
C GLU A 210 -7.68 -21.97 14.92
N ALA A 211 -8.53 -21.13 15.51
CA ALA A 211 -8.38 -19.68 15.51
C ALA A 211 -7.32 -19.16 16.49
N TYR A 212 -6.71 -20.05 17.29
CA TYR A 212 -5.65 -19.75 18.26
C TYR A 212 -4.32 -20.44 17.91
N ARG A 213 -4.18 -20.91 16.66
CA ARG A 213 -2.92 -21.46 16.15
C ARG A 213 -1.92 -20.35 15.86
N PRO A 214 -0.61 -20.58 16.09
CA PRO A 214 0.42 -19.60 15.77
C PRO A 214 0.40 -19.19 14.29
N PRO A 215 0.64 -17.92 13.96
CA PRO A 215 0.82 -17.47 12.58
C PRO A 215 1.95 -18.22 11.90
N LYS A 216 1.72 -18.66 10.66
CA LYS A 216 2.74 -19.38 9.87
C LYS A 216 3.77 -18.46 9.21
N TYR A 217 3.41 -17.18 9.05
CA TYR A 217 4.19 -16.20 8.33
C TYR A 217 4.15 -14.85 9.04
N PHE A 218 5.27 -14.14 8.96
CA PHE A 218 5.49 -12.84 9.57
C PHE A 218 6.02 -11.85 8.55
N ILE A 219 5.62 -10.59 8.68
CA ILE A 219 6.13 -9.49 7.88
C ILE A 219 7.34 -8.91 8.57
N LYS A 220 8.46 -8.85 7.86
CA LYS A 220 9.65 -8.10 8.29
C LYS A 220 9.40 -6.61 8.06
N VAL A 221 9.22 -5.86 9.13
CA VAL A 221 9.10 -4.41 9.12
C VAL A 221 10.49 -3.82 9.34
N THR A 222 10.88 -2.89 8.50
CA THR A 222 12.13 -2.13 8.58
C THR A 222 11.83 -0.63 8.56
N PRO A 223 12.76 0.24 8.97
CA PRO A 223 12.57 1.68 8.87
C PRO A 223 12.21 2.14 7.44
N GLU A 224 12.73 1.46 6.43
CA GLU A 224 12.54 1.80 5.02
C GLU A 224 11.16 1.40 4.49
N ASN A 225 10.55 0.32 5.00
CA ASN A 225 9.26 -0.16 4.52
C ASN A 225 8.08 0.17 5.45
N ALA A 226 8.33 0.68 6.66
CA ALA A 226 7.28 1.00 7.63
C ALA A 226 6.24 2.00 7.10
N SER A 227 6.64 2.95 6.25
CA SER A 227 5.73 3.92 5.63
C SER A 227 4.99 3.39 4.40
N THR A 228 5.19 2.13 4.02
CA THR A 228 4.53 1.54 2.85
C THR A 228 3.02 1.46 3.12
N PRO A 229 2.18 2.07 2.28
CA PRO A 229 0.73 1.93 2.40
C PRO A 229 0.31 0.46 2.21
N ILE A 230 -0.60 -0.02 3.04
CA ILE A 230 -1.22 -1.35 2.90
C ILE A 230 -2.73 -1.24 2.61
N SER A 231 -3.27 -0.03 2.75
CA SER A 231 -4.66 0.32 2.50
C SER A 231 -4.78 1.85 2.34
N ARG A 232 -6.00 2.38 2.34
CA ARG A 232 -6.28 3.81 2.09
C ARG A 232 -5.80 4.66 3.24
N HIS A 233 -6.00 4.20 4.46
CA HIS A 233 -5.73 4.97 5.68
C HIS A 233 -4.62 4.38 6.54
N PHE A 234 -4.09 3.19 6.19
CA PHE A 234 -3.05 2.52 6.98
C PHE A 234 -1.79 2.19 6.22
N THR A 235 -0.67 2.35 6.91
CA THR A 235 0.68 1.91 6.54
C THR A 235 1.07 0.66 7.31
N LEU A 236 2.13 -0.02 6.86
CA LEU A 236 2.65 -1.20 7.53
C LEU A 236 3.06 -0.93 8.99
N GLY A 237 3.69 0.22 9.24
CA GLY A 237 4.22 0.60 10.55
C GLY A 237 3.17 0.96 11.58
N ASP A 238 1.91 1.20 11.19
CA ASP A 238 0.81 1.47 12.12
C ASP A 238 0.51 0.26 13.01
N PHE A 239 0.81 -0.95 12.53
CA PHE A 239 0.56 -2.21 13.25
C PHE A 239 1.77 -2.70 14.05
N SER A 240 2.88 -1.96 14.03
CA SER A 240 4.10 -2.26 14.79
C SER A 240 3.92 -2.00 16.28
N PRO A 241 4.51 -2.84 17.17
CA PRO A 241 4.58 -2.52 18.59
C PRO A 241 5.26 -1.16 18.82
N ALA A 242 4.75 -0.37 19.75
CA ALA A 242 5.27 0.98 20.02
C ALA A 242 6.78 0.99 20.34
N SER A 243 7.27 0.00 21.08
CA SER A 243 8.70 -0.14 21.43
C SER A 243 9.62 -0.50 20.26
N GLU A 244 9.05 -0.91 19.13
CA GLU A 244 9.75 -1.38 17.93
C GLU A 244 9.70 -0.38 16.77
N LYS A 245 8.98 0.74 16.92
CA LYS A 245 8.95 1.80 15.92
C LYS A 245 10.38 2.30 15.64
N GLY A 246 10.73 2.40 14.36
CA GLY A 246 12.06 2.79 13.89
C GLY A 246 13.13 1.69 13.94
N LYS A 247 12.77 0.45 14.28
CA LYS A 247 13.67 -0.71 14.28
C LYS A 247 13.21 -1.77 13.28
N THR A 248 14.13 -2.65 12.90
CA THR A 248 13.79 -3.88 12.20
C THR A 248 13.17 -4.89 13.16
N HIS A 249 11.96 -5.35 12.87
CA HIS A 249 11.21 -6.30 13.70
C HIS A 249 10.24 -7.10 12.83
N PHE A 250 9.47 -8.00 13.45
CA PHE A 250 8.54 -8.88 12.76
C PHE A 250 7.14 -8.77 13.36
N ILE A 251 6.14 -8.67 12.50
CA ILE A 251 4.73 -8.66 12.90
C ILE A 251 3.95 -9.76 12.19
N ALA A 252 2.95 -10.33 12.85
CA ALA A 252 1.86 -11.00 12.14
C ALA A 252 0.78 -9.96 11.84
N LEU A 253 0.18 -10.02 10.66
CA LEU A 253 -0.93 -9.15 10.28
C LEU A 253 -1.88 -9.90 9.34
N ASP A 254 -3.12 -10.06 9.76
CA ASP A 254 -4.20 -10.58 8.91
C ASP A 254 -4.75 -9.44 8.03
N PRO A 255 -4.70 -9.54 6.70
CA PRO A 255 -5.27 -8.52 5.81
C PRO A 255 -6.76 -8.25 6.05
N SER A 256 -7.50 -9.22 6.62
CA SER A 256 -8.90 -9.08 6.97
C SER A 256 -9.11 -8.04 8.09
N LEU A 257 -8.17 -7.90 9.01
CA LEU A 257 -8.19 -6.84 10.03
C LEU A 257 -8.16 -5.46 9.36
N VAL A 258 -7.22 -5.26 8.44
CA VAL A 258 -7.07 -3.99 7.72
C VAL A 258 -8.33 -3.68 6.93
N LYS A 259 -8.89 -4.68 6.22
CA LYS A 259 -10.16 -4.53 5.51
C LYS A 259 -11.30 -4.14 6.47
N ARG A 260 -11.39 -4.78 7.63
CA ARG A 260 -12.44 -4.50 8.63
C ARG A 260 -12.35 -3.06 9.15
N LEU A 261 -11.14 -2.55 9.36
CA LEU A 261 -10.92 -1.17 9.79
C LEU A 261 -11.32 -0.17 8.70
N GLU A 262 -10.99 -0.44 7.43
CA GLU A 262 -11.42 0.38 6.30
C GLU A 262 -12.95 0.38 6.15
N ASP A 263 -13.60 -0.79 6.25
CA ASP A 263 -15.07 -0.89 6.20
C ASP A 263 -15.72 -0.09 7.35
N LEU A 264 -15.10 -0.08 8.54
CA LEU A 264 -15.58 0.69 9.69
C LEU A 264 -15.38 2.20 9.50
N LEU A 265 -14.25 2.64 8.94
CA LEU A 265 -14.03 4.04 8.59
C LEU A 265 -15.08 4.52 7.59
N ASP A 266 -15.37 3.72 6.56
CA ASP A 266 -16.38 4.05 5.56
C ASP A 266 -17.78 4.12 6.22
N ALA A 267 -18.13 3.16 7.08
CA ALA A 267 -19.42 3.17 7.79
C ALA A 267 -19.59 4.35 8.77
N LEU A 268 -18.55 4.72 9.51
CA LEU A 268 -18.57 5.89 10.40
C LEU A 268 -18.79 7.18 9.60
N LYS A 269 -18.08 7.35 8.48
CA LYS A 269 -18.26 8.50 7.58
C LYS A 269 -19.67 8.55 6.99
N GLU A 270 -20.21 7.40 6.57
CA GLU A 270 -21.59 7.29 6.07
C GLU A 270 -22.63 7.65 7.14
N ALA A 271 -22.34 7.37 8.42
CA ALA A 271 -23.16 7.76 9.56
C ALA A 271 -23.02 9.25 9.95
N GLY A 272 -22.19 10.02 9.23
CA GLY A 272 -21.93 11.44 9.53
C GLY A 272 -20.95 11.68 10.68
N ILE A 273 -20.31 10.63 11.19
CA ILE A 273 -19.28 10.73 12.22
C ILE A 273 -17.98 11.20 11.56
N LYS A 274 -17.40 12.27 12.10
CA LYS A 274 -16.14 12.81 11.62
C LYS A 274 -15.00 11.86 12.01
N VAL A 275 -14.42 11.19 11.02
CA VAL A 275 -13.22 10.37 11.19
C VAL A 275 -12.38 10.41 9.93
N SER A 276 -11.09 10.71 10.07
CA SER A 276 -10.11 10.76 8.99
C SER A 276 -9.35 9.44 8.88
N SER A 277 -8.92 8.89 10.01
CA SER A 277 -8.30 7.57 10.17
C SER A 277 -8.42 7.11 11.63
N PHE A 278 -8.00 5.89 11.93
CA PHE A 278 -7.83 5.42 13.30
C PHE A 278 -6.38 5.55 13.75
N LYS A 279 -6.19 5.94 15.00
CA LYS A 279 -4.89 5.82 15.66
C LYS A 279 -4.78 4.46 16.31
N ILE A 280 -3.92 3.62 15.75
CA ILE A 280 -3.62 2.30 16.31
C ILE A 280 -2.72 2.47 17.53
N LEU A 281 -3.26 2.17 18.70
CA LEU A 281 -2.51 2.16 19.96
C LEU A 281 -1.70 0.87 20.08
N ARG A 282 -2.27 -0.25 19.63
CA ARG A 282 -1.63 -1.57 19.71
C ARG A 282 -2.13 -2.48 18.60
N GLY A 283 -1.22 -2.89 17.72
CA GLY A 283 -1.47 -3.94 16.74
C GLY A 283 -1.01 -5.30 17.27
N PHE A 284 -0.10 -5.93 16.52
CA PHE A 284 0.52 -7.18 16.91
C PHE A 284 1.47 -6.98 18.10
N ILE A 285 1.46 -7.91 19.05
CA ILE A 285 2.50 -8.04 20.08
C ILE A 285 3.02 -9.48 20.08
N PRO A 286 4.35 -9.70 19.94
CA PRO A 286 4.90 -11.04 20.02
C PRO A 286 4.67 -11.66 21.42
N PRO A 287 4.48 -12.98 21.54
CA PRO A 287 4.36 -13.66 22.85
C PRO A 287 5.42 -13.26 23.89
N ASN A 288 6.68 -13.09 23.48
CA ASN A 288 7.74 -12.59 24.35
C ASN A 288 7.48 -11.13 24.81
N GLY A 289 6.97 -10.27 23.92
CA GLY A 289 6.56 -8.91 24.26
C GLY A 289 5.44 -8.88 25.30
N VAL A 290 4.48 -9.79 25.20
CA VAL A 290 3.42 -9.96 26.20
C VAL A 290 4.00 -10.34 27.57
N GLU A 291 4.94 -11.28 27.61
CA GLU A 291 5.63 -11.66 28.86
C GLU A 291 6.40 -10.47 29.48
N LEU A 292 7.09 -9.68 28.66
CA LEU A 292 7.78 -8.47 29.12
C LEU A 292 6.80 -7.42 29.69
N MET A 293 5.62 -7.27 29.10
CA MET A 293 4.58 -6.37 29.60
C MET A 293 4.02 -6.84 30.94
N ARG A 294 3.75 -8.15 31.11
CA ARG A 294 3.29 -8.70 32.40
C ARG A 294 4.29 -8.45 33.53
N ARG A 295 5.59 -8.59 33.26
CA ARG A 295 6.64 -8.27 34.25
C ARG A 295 6.67 -6.80 34.67
N LYS A 296 6.11 -5.91 33.85
CA LYS A 296 5.92 -4.49 34.14
C LYS A 296 4.56 -4.19 34.78
N GLY A 297 3.78 -5.21 35.15
CA GLY A 297 2.45 -5.04 35.76
C GLY A 297 1.33 -4.73 34.77
N ILE A 298 1.55 -4.90 33.46
CA ILE A 298 0.50 -4.73 32.44
C ILE A 298 -0.11 -6.09 32.17
N GLU A 299 -1.38 -6.25 32.54
CA GLU A 299 -2.10 -7.50 32.33
C GLU A 299 -2.55 -7.63 30.87
N ILE A 300 -2.12 -8.72 30.24
CA ILE A 300 -2.57 -9.12 28.91
C ILE A 300 -2.93 -10.60 28.99
N ALA A 301 -4.12 -10.96 28.51
CA ALA A 301 -4.60 -12.33 28.50
C ALA A 301 -3.62 -13.27 27.77
N GLN A 302 -3.47 -14.50 28.27
CA GLN A 302 -2.58 -15.51 27.67
C GLN A 302 -2.87 -15.73 26.18
N PHE A 303 -4.14 -15.85 25.83
CA PHE A 303 -4.64 -16.04 24.47
C PHE A 303 -5.21 -14.73 23.88
N SER A 304 -4.66 -13.57 24.25
CA SER A 304 -5.07 -12.30 23.64
C SER A 304 -4.97 -12.38 22.11
N ARG A 305 -5.96 -11.85 21.39
CA ARG A 305 -5.94 -11.84 19.91
C ARG A 305 -4.74 -11.06 19.35
N THR A 306 -4.19 -10.12 20.11
CA THR A 306 -3.05 -9.29 19.70
C THR A 306 -1.79 -10.08 19.38
N ILE A 307 -1.67 -11.34 19.82
CA ILE A 307 -0.52 -12.19 19.49
C ILE A 307 -0.68 -12.94 18.16
N TYR A 308 -1.85 -12.90 17.53
CA TYR A 308 -2.14 -13.66 16.31
C TYR A 308 -2.17 -12.78 15.05
N GLY A 309 -2.08 -11.46 15.20
CA GLY A 309 -2.02 -10.50 14.08
C GLY A 309 -3.38 -10.12 13.50
N ASP A 310 -4.46 -10.57 14.12
CA ASP A 310 -5.82 -10.42 13.61
C ASP A 310 -6.67 -9.45 14.43
N SER A 311 -6.04 -8.72 15.37
CA SER A 311 -6.67 -7.72 16.23
C SER A 311 -5.82 -6.47 16.41
N CYS A 312 -6.49 -5.36 16.73
CA CYS A 312 -5.83 -4.17 17.22
C CYS A 312 -6.67 -3.47 18.29
N ILE A 313 -6.02 -2.54 18.98
CA ILE A 313 -6.61 -1.55 19.87
C ILE A 313 -6.40 -0.19 19.23
N PHE A 314 -7.47 0.61 19.12
CA PHE A 314 -7.45 1.88 18.41
C PHE A 314 -8.37 2.92 19.05
N ILE A 315 -8.17 4.18 18.65
CA ILE A 315 -9.02 5.32 18.99
C ILE A 315 -9.33 6.15 17.74
N ILE A 316 -10.43 6.90 17.82
CA ILE A 316 -10.71 8.04 16.94
C ILE A 316 -10.11 9.27 17.64
N ASP A 317 -9.18 9.95 16.98
CA ASP A 317 -8.35 11.05 17.53
C ASP A 317 -8.20 12.12 16.43
N GLU A 318 -9.29 12.80 16.08
CA GLU A 318 -9.37 13.82 15.03
C GLU A 318 -8.65 15.11 15.42
N ASN A 319 -8.51 15.37 16.72
CA ASN A 319 -7.81 16.55 17.23
C ASN A 319 -6.30 16.31 17.42
N GLY A 320 -5.84 15.05 17.39
CA GLY A 320 -4.44 14.63 17.44
C GLY A 320 -3.80 14.68 18.83
N ASP A 321 -4.59 14.83 19.90
CA ASP A 321 -4.08 14.94 21.27
C ASP A 321 -3.74 13.59 21.92
N GLY A 322 -4.08 12.48 21.26
CA GLY A 322 -3.83 11.13 21.76
C GLY A 322 -4.85 10.62 22.76
N MET A 323 -6.02 11.25 22.84
CA MET A 323 -7.19 10.79 23.54
C MET A 323 -8.27 10.40 22.53
N MET A 324 -9.13 9.46 22.90
CA MET A 324 -10.34 9.17 22.16
C MET A 324 -11.29 10.37 22.19
N ASP A 325 -11.80 10.76 21.03
CA ASP A 325 -12.82 11.79 20.89
C ASP A 325 -14.21 11.25 21.23
N ASP A 326 -15.08 12.15 21.69
CA ASP A 326 -16.53 11.93 21.87
C ASP A 326 -17.20 11.76 20.50
N ILE A 327 -17.74 10.56 20.26
CA ILE A 327 -18.37 10.15 19.01
C ILE A 327 -19.83 10.61 18.98
N THR A 328 -20.51 10.58 20.11
CA THR A 328 -21.93 10.94 20.21
C THR A 328 -22.18 12.44 20.22
N GLY A 329 -21.18 13.24 20.64
CA GLY A 329 -21.27 14.68 20.80
C GLY A 329 -22.01 15.11 22.07
N ASP A 330 -22.12 14.23 23.08
CA ASP A 330 -22.81 14.49 24.35
C ASP A 330 -21.90 15.10 25.44
N GLY A 331 -20.60 15.20 25.16
CA GLY A 331 -19.56 15.72 26.05
C GLY A 331 -18.82 14.66 26.87
N ASN A 332 -19.16 13.38 26.72
CA ASN A 332 -18.53 12.26 27.41
C ASN A 332 -17.79 11.35 26.42
N VAL A 333 -16.85 10.53 26.93
CA VAL A 333 -16.18 9.49 26.14
C VAL A 333 -16.36 8.17 26.89
N ASP A 334 -17.43 7.45 26.56
CA ASP A 334 -17.95 6.35 27.37
C ASP A 334 -18.64 5.23 26.55
N GLN A 335 -19.44 4.41 27.24
CA GLN A 335 -20.15 3.28 26.66
C GLN A 335 -21.16 3.70 25.56
N ALA A 336 -21.71 4.91 25.59
CA ALA A 336 -22.61 5.39 24.55
C ALA A 336 -21.91 5.52 23.19
N ASP A 337 -20.64 5.94 23.18
CA ASP A 337 -19.80 5.93 21.97
C ASP A 337 -19.58 4.52 21.44
N PHE A 338 -19.39 3.55 22.34
CA PHE A 338 -19.25 2.15 21.97
C PHE A 338 -20.51 1.59 21.35
N GLU A 339 -21.69 1.91 21.86
CA GLU A 339 -22.96 1.42 21.31
C GLU A 339 -23.13 1.85 19.85
N VAL A 340 -22.82 3.11 19.53
CA VAL A 340 -22.84 3.62 18.14
C VAL A 340 -21.88 2.83 17.24
N VAL A 341 -20.64 2.61 17.68
CA VAL A 341 -19.65 1.85 16.92
C VAL A 341 -20.06 0.37 16.80
N ALA A 342 -20.63 -0.22 17.85
CA ALA A 342 -21.05 -1.61 17.88
C ALA A 342 -22.17 -1.89 16.88
N GLU A 343 -23.14 -0.99 16.75
CA GLU A 343 -24.21 -1.08 15.75
C GLU A 343 -23.65 -1.09 14.32
N LEU A 344 -22.73 -0.18 14.01
CA LEU A 344 -22.08 -0.12 12.69
C LEU A 344 -21.27 -1.39 12.41
N VAL A 345 -20.51 -1.89 13.39
CA VAL A 345 -19.76 -3.14 13.26
C VAL A 345 -20.69 -4.32 13.01
N MET A 346 -21.86 -4.40 13.68
CA MET A 346 -22.83 -5.47 13.40
C MET A 346 -23.35 -5.42 11.96
N ALA A 347 -23.66 -4.23 11.44
CA ALA A 347 -24.09 -4.06 10.05
C ALA A 347 -23.00 -4.47 9.04
N ILE A 348 -21.74 -4.11 9.32
CA ILE A 348 -20.58 -4.54 8.52
C ILE A 348 -20.45 -6.07 8.54
N GLU A 349 -20.55 -6.69 9.70
CA GLU A 349 -20.48 -8.15 9.86
C GLU A 349 -21.59 -8.87 9.08
N ASP A 350 -22.82 -8.36 9.10
CA ASP A 350 -23.93 -8.95 8.33
C ASP A 350 -23.71 -8.85 6.82
N LYS A 351 -23.22 -7.70 6.35
CA LYS A 351 -22.94 -7.43 4.93
C LYS A 351 -21.76 -8.22 4.40
N THR A 352 -20.66 -8.28 5.16
CA THR A 352 -19.37 -8.82 4.69
C THR A 352 -19.13 -10.26 5.09
N ARG A 353 -19.86 -10.76 6.10
CA ARG A 353 -19.63 -12.04 6.76
C ARG A 353 -18.26 -12.17 7.42
N LEU A 354 -17.56 -11.05 7.63
CA LEU A 354 -16.29 -11.00 8.35
C LEU A 354 -16.53 -10.82 9.85
N PHE A 355 -16.73 -11.92 10.57
CA PHE A 355 -17.07 -11.89 12.00
C PHE A 355 -15.86 -11.72 12.91
N GLY A 356 -16.09 -11.08 14.06
CA GLY A 356 -15.05 -10.93 15.07
C GLY A 356 -15.51 -10.24 16.34
N GLY A 357 -14.52 -9.95 17.17
CA GLY A 357 -14.70 -9.21 18.41
C GLY A 357 -14.76 -7.70 18.20
N LEU A 358 -15.56 -7.03 19.04
CA LEU A 358 -15.45 -5.61 19.30
C LEU A 358 -15.62 -5.40 20.80
N GLY A 359 -14.72 -4.68 21.44
CA GLY A 359 -14.88 -4.29 22.82
C GLY A 359 -14.47 -2.86 23.11
N PHE A 360 -14.86 -2.41 24.29
CA PHE A 360 -14.56 -1.09 24.83
C PHE A 360 -13.83 -1.24 26.16
N SER A 361 -12.90 -0.34 26.41
CA SER A 361 -12.29 -0.18 27.72
C SER A 361 -12.19 1.30 28.03
N SER A 362 -12.53 1.69 29.26
CA SER A 362 -12.46 3.08 29.72
C SER A 362 -11.02 3.55 29.98
N THR A 363 -10.05 2.62 29.99
CA THR A 363 -8.64 2.92 30.24
C THR A 363 -7.72 2.18 29.28
N PHE A 364 -6.53 2.74 29.05
CA PHE A 364 -5.47 2.10 28.28
C PHE A 364 -4.15 2.16 29.03
N LYS A 365 -3.82 1.09 29.76
CA LYS A 365 -2.57 1.01 30.52
C LYS A 365 -1.40 0.57 29.65
N ASP A 366 -0.73 1.53 29.02
CA ASP A 366 0.54 1.33 28.32
C ASP A 366 1.46 2.55 28.50
N PRO A 367 2.72 2.38 28.96
CA PRO A 367 3.65 3.48 29.17
C PRO A 367 3.94 4.32 27.92
N GLY A 368 3.69 3.80 26.72
CA GLY A 368 3.89 4.52 25.46
C GLY A 368 2.78 5.50 25.10
N PHE A 369 1.66 5.51 25.82
CA PHE A 369 0.46 6.25 25.45
C PHE A 369 -0.18 6.94 26.66
N LYS A 370 -1.04 7.93 26.38
CA LYS A 370 -1.93 8.48 27.41
C LYS A 370 -2.98 7.43 27.78
N ASP A 371 -3.40 7.46 29.04
CA ASP A 371 -4.51 6.64 29.50
C ASP A 371 -5.81 7.19 28.91
N THR A 372 -6.48 6.41 28.07
CA THR A 372 -7.63 6.86 27.29
C THR A 372 -8.62 5.73 27.05
N PRO A 373 -9.93 6.03 26.96
CA PRO A 373 -10.90 5.07 26.42
C PRO A 373 -10.48 4.56 25.05
N ASN A 374 -10.77 3.30 24.75
CA ASN A 374 -10.30 2.68 23.51
C ASN A 374 -11.22 1.56 23.04
N PHE A 375 -11.18 1.33 21.73
CA PHE A 375 -11.80 0.18 21.10
C PHE A 375 -10.79 -0.93 20.88
N GLN A 376 -11.26 -2.16 21.04
CA GLN A 376 -10.54 -3.38 20.72
C GLN A 376 -11.32 -4.09 19.62
N ILE A 377 -10.69 -4.44 18.51
CA ILE A 377 -11.36 -5.09 17.38
C ILE A 377 -10.51 -6.25 16.87
N ASP A 378 -11.17 -7.31 16.42
CA ASP A 378 -10.49 -8.44 15.80
C ASP A 378 -11.32 -9.12 14.72
N THR A 379 -10.73 -10.12 14.08
CA THR A 379 -11.33 -10.92 13.01
C THR A 379 -11.37 -12.40 13.36
N ARG A 380 -11.63 -12.73 14.64
CA ARG A 380 -11.56 -14.10 15.16
C ARG A 380 -12.50 -15.11 14.49
N GLY A 381 -13.50 -14.65 13.74
CA GLY A 381 -14.42 -15.51 12.98
C GLY A 381 -15.76 -15.78 13.66
N TRP A 382 -15.99 -15.23 14.85
CA TRP A 382 -17.30 -15.23 15.52
C TRP A 382 -17.50 -13.93 16.30
N ARG A 383 -18.78 -13.58 16.52
CA ARG A 383 -19.17 -12.37 17.24
C ARG A 383 -18.83 -12.49 18.71
N VAL A 384 -18.14 -11.48 19.23
CA VAL A 384 -17.94 -11.27 20.67
C VAL A 384 -18.05 -9.77 20.94
N ARG A 385 -18.72 -9.40 22.04
CA ARG A 385 -18.79 -8.03 22.54
C ARG A 385 -18.40 -8.02 24.01
N TRP A 386 -17.63 -7.02 24.42
CA TRP A 386 -17.22 -6.84 25.81
C TRP A 386 -17.01 -5.36 26.11
N SER A 387 -17.28 -4.99 27.35
CA SER A 387 -17.01 -3.67 27.92
C SER A 387 -16.48 -3.88 29.33
N ASP A 388 -15.80 -2.88 29.89
CA ASP A 388 -15.40 -2.89 31.30
C ASP A 388 -16.60 -2.60 32.25
N ASP A 389 -17.73 -2.13 31.69
CA ASP A 389 -19.00 -1.86 32.39
C ASP A 389 -19.95 -3.07 32.42
#